data_AF-A0A9E3UZR1-F1
#
_entry.id   AF-A0A9E3UZR1-F1
#
_cell.length_a   1.000
_cell.length_b   1.000
_cell.length_c   1.000
_cell.angle_alpha   90.00
_cell.angle_beta   90.00
_cell.angle_gamma   90.00
#
_symmetry.space_group_name_H-M   'P 1'
#
loop_
_entity.id
_entity.type
_entity.pdbx_description
1 polymer ?
#
loop_
_entity_poly.entity_id
_entity_poly.type
_entity_poly.pdbx_seq_one_letter_code
_entity_poly.pdbx_strand_id
1 'polypeptide(L)'
;RWDAYVAPTGCPLADLAGPEGLPWHEARPILEDLAEELNAACADGTLPKGLTVDQVWIQPDGVAQLVDQLGVASAQGAAPKPGSSDQERALSLLRKAAALALEGGRRRLLDEPNEIRAPVPLHARRMLDRLVGRGDPYREVAAFRDDLIASRDRPREVSRTLRATHLGVSAALLLFGLALMFSIPLLNLIGLFAHPSEGNFSPPQPLSLEARQGAIVSSIVAAGIAALWVVWGGLTRGGLALSLMGLGLVRRDGRRASRLRCAWRALLAWGPLAALLAAAVWARALAPNTALLPWVPFGLAVLLLLASLPMALLDPARGPHDRLSGTYLVPK
;
A
#
# COMPACT_ATOMS: atom_id res chain seq x y z
N ARG A 1 45.66 -22.75 -24.01
CA ARG A 1 45.57 -21.30 -23.74
C ARG A 1 44.53 -21.15 -22.65
N TRP A 2 44.92 -20.72 -21.45
CA TRP A 2 43.99 -20.48 -20.35
C TRP A 2 43.64 -19.00 -20.40
N ASP A 3 42.43 -18.68 -20.86
CA ASP A 3 41.92 -17.32 -20.74
C ASP A 3 41.38 -17.18 -19.31
N ALA A 4 42.09 -16.41 -18.49
CA ALA A 4 41.67 -16.10 -17.14
C ALA A 4 40.51 -15.11 -17.22
N TYR A 5 39.28 -15.61 -17.04
CA TYR A 5 38.11 -14.75 -16.89
C TYR A 5 38.13 -14.12 -15.50
N VAL A 6 38.07 -12.78 -15.46
CA VAL A 6 37.88 -12.05 -14.21
C VAL A 6 36.51 -12.43 -13.66
N ALA A 7 36.45 -12.87 -12.40
CA ALA A 7 35.16 -13.10 -11.76
C ALA A 7 34.38 -11.78 -11.78
N PRO A 8 33.16 -11.74 -12.34
CA PRO A 8 32.39 -10.51 -12.38
C PRO A 8 32.22 -10.00 -10.95
N THR A 9 32.51 -8.71 -10.74
CA THR A 9 32.22 -8.02 -9.49
C THR A 9 30.72 -7.77 -9.41
N GLY A 10 30.10 -8.02 -8.26
CA GLY A 10 28.64 -7.88 -8.09
C GLY A 10 28.00 -9.07 -7.39
N CYS A 11 26.69 -9.22 -7.56
CA CYS A 11 25.94 -10.38 -7.11
C CYS A 11 24.81 -10.78 -8.08
N PRO A 12 24.36 -12.04 -8.06
CA PRO A 12 23.16 -12.46 -8.78
C PRO A 12 21.91 -11.69 -8.32
N LEU A 13 20.97 -11.44 -9.23
CA LEU A 13 19.68 -10.80 -8.91
C LEU A 13 18.93 -11.52 -7.77
N ALA A 14 19.04 -12.85 -7.69
CA ALA A 14 18.41 -13.64 -6.63
C ALA A 14 18.93 -13.28 -5.23
N ASP A 15 20.23 -13.01 -5.11
CA ASP A 15 20.86 -12.66 -3.85
C ASP A 15 20.53 -11.22 -3.46
N LEU A 16 20.47 -10.30 -4.42
CA LEU A 16 20.04 -8.92 -4.19
C LEU A 16 18.57 -8.86 -3.74
N ALA A 17 17.67 -9.58 -4.41
CA ALA A 17 16.24 -9.57 -4.10
C ALA A 17 15.91 -10.19 -2.73
N GLY A 18 16.73 -11.14 -2.27
CA GLY A 18 16.54 -11.79 -0.98
C GLY A 18 15.17 -12.48 -0.84
N PRO A 19 14.70 -12.72 0.40
CA PRO A 19 13.45 -13.43 0.64
C PRO A 19 12.18 -12.59 0.43
N GLU A 20 12.26 -11.26 0.56
CA GLU A 20 11.08 -10.37 0.53
C GLU A 20 10.89 -9.65 -0.81
N GLY A 21 11.89 -9.68 -1.69
CA GLY A 21 11.90 -8.95 -2.95
C GLY A 21 12.30 -7.48 -2.77
N LEU A 22 12.61 -6.85 -3.89
CA LEU A 22 12.99 -5.45 -3.99
C LEU A 22 11.75 -4.55 -4.12
N PRO A 23 11.79 -3.35 -3.53
CA PRO A 23 10.80 -2.33 -3.82
C PRO A 23 10.89 -1.90 -5.30
N TRP A 24 9.78 -1.39 -5.84
CA TRP A 24 9.71 -0.98 -7.26
C TRP A 24 10.78 0.05 -7.64
N HIS A 25 11.19 0.93 -6.72
CA HIS A 25 12.19 1.96 -7.01
C HIS A 25 13.59 1.39 -7.27
N GLU A 26 13.91 0.21 -6.73
CA GLU A 26 15.14 -0.54 -6.95
C GLU A 26 15.00 -1.54 -8.11
N ALA A 27 13.86 -2.23 -8.20
CA ALA A 27 13.62 -3.22 -9.26
C ALA A 27 13.48 -2.60 -10.65
N ARG A 28 12.87 -1.40 -10.77
CA ARG A 28 12.64 -0.76 -12.08
C ARG A 28 13.93 -0.54 -12.88
N PRO A 29 14.98 0.14 -12.37
CA PRO A 29 16.20 0.36 -13.15
C PRO A 29 16.86 -0.96 -13.57
N ILE A 30 16.86 -1.98 -12.70
CA ILE A 30 17.37 -3.32 -13.03
C ILE A 30 16.63 -3.93 -14.23
N LEU A 31 15.30 -3.83 -14.25
CA LEU A 31 14.48 -4.34 -15.36
C LEU A 31 14.66 -3.55 -16.65
N GLU A 32 14.99 -2.27 -16.52
CA GLU A 32 15.22 -1.35 -17.63
C GLU A 32 16.56 -1.66 -18.30
N ASP A 33 17.63 -1.80 -17.51
CA ASP A 33 18.96 -2.18 -17.98
C ASP A 33 18.94 -3.58 -18.63
N LEU A 34 18.27 -4.54 -17.99
CA LEU A 34 18.12 -5.89 -18.54
C LEU A 34 17.33 -5.88 -19.86
N ALA A 35 16.29 -5.04 -19.99
CA ALA A 35 15.52 -4.93 -21.21
C ALA A 35 16.34 -4.27 -22.34
N GLU A 36 17.20 -3.29 -22.01
CA GLU A 36 18.13 -2.68 -22.97
C GLU A 36 19.16 -3.71 -23.48
N GLU A 37 19.80 -4.44 -22.56
CA GLU A 37 20.79 -5.47 -22.89
C GLU A 37 20.19 -6.58 -23.78
N LEU A 38 19.00 -7.06 -23.42
CA LEU A 38 18.30 -8.08 -24.20
C LEU A 38 17.84 -7.56 -25.57
N ASN A 39 17.40 -6.31 -25.65
CA ASN A 39 17.02 -5.71 -26.92
C ASN A 39 18.22 -5.60 -27.88
N ALA A 40 19.38 -5.18 -27.37
CA ALA A 40 20.62 -5.14 -28.14
C ALA A 40 21.05 -6.55 -28.59
N ALA A 41 21.04 -7.52 -27.68
CA ALA A 41 21.41 -8.91 -28.00
C ALA A 41 20.48 -9.56 -29.04
N CYS A 42 19.18 -9.24 -29.01
CA CYS A 42 18.24 -9.67 -30.04
C CYS A 42 18.50 -9.00 -31.40
N ALA A 43 18.83 -7.70 -31.42
CA ALA A 43 19.11 -6.97 -32.66
C ALA A 43 20.42 -7.45 -33.32
N ASP A 44 21.43 -7.76 -32.51
CA ASP A 44 22.74 -8.20 -32.97
C ASP A 44 22.82 -9.72 -33.24
N GLY A 45 21.79 -10.48 -32.87
CA GLY A 45 21.76 -11.93 -32.99
C GLY A 45 22.73 -12.65 -32.05
N THR A 46 23.09 -12.02 -30.93
CA THR A 46 24.08 -12.51 -29.94
C THR A 46 23.44 -13.15 -28.72
N LEU A 47 22.10 -13.28 -28.68
CA LEU A 47 21.35 -13.83 -27.56
C LEU A 47 21.77 -15.29 -27.25
N PRO A 48 22.22 -15.61 -26.01
CA PRO A 48 22.62 -16.97 -25.63
C PRO A 48 21.50 -17.99 -25.82
N LYS A 49 21.80 -19.25 -26.17
CA LYS A 49 20.79 -20.30 -26.44
C LYS A 49 19.98 -20.73 -25.20
N GLY A 50 20.61 -20.74 -24.03
CA GLY A 50 19.95 -20.98 -22.74
C GLY A 50 19.83 -19.67 -21.97
N LEU A 51 18.61 -19.31 -21.57
CA LEU A 51 18.34 -18.13 -20.75
C LEU A 51 17.79 -18.54 -19.38
N THR A 52 18.47 -18.13 -18.32
CA THR A 52 18.08 -18.31 -16.92
C THR A 52 18.30 -17.01 -16.16
N VAL A 53 17.51 -16.78 -15.10
CA VAL A 53 17.71 -15.62 -14.21
C VAL A 53 19.03 -15.65 -13.45
N ASP A 54 19.70 -16.82 -13.37
CA ASP A 54 21.05 -16.92 -12.77
C ASP A 54 22.12 -16.19 -13.60
N GLN A 55 21.82 -15.91 -14.88
CA GLN A 55 22.66 -15.09 -15.75
C GLN A 55 22.46 -13.58 -15.52
N VAL A 56 21.43 -13.17 -14.76
CA VAL A 56 21.19 -11.76 -14.46
C VAL A 56 22.02 -11.36 -13.26
N TRP A 57 23.09 -10.61 -13.52
CA TRP A 57 24.04 -10.13 -12.54
C TRP A 57 23.90 -8.63 -12.33
N ILE A 58 24.02 -8.19 -11.07
CA ILE A 58 23.96 -6.79 -10.68
C ILE A 58 25.36 -6.35 -10.27
N GLN A 59 25.89 -5.36 -10.98
CA GLN A 59 27.19 -4.79 -10.70
C GLN A 59 27.18 -3.93 -9.41
N PRO A 60 28.36 -3.60 -8.83
CA PRO A 60 28.44 -2.76 -7.63
C PRO A 60 27.86 -1.35 -7.79
N ASP A 61 27.76 -0.86 -9.03
CA ASP A 61 27.14 0.42 -9.38
C ASP A 61 25.61 0.32 -9.55
N GLY A 62 25.04 -0.89 -9.43
CA GLY A 62 23.61 -1.16 -9.55
C GLY A 62 23.13 -1.52 -10.96
N VAL A 63 24.03 -1.55 -11.95
CA VAL A 63 23.68 -1.87 -13.35
C VAL A 63 23.44 -3.37 -13.52
N ALA A 64 22.36 -3.73 -14.22
CA ALA A 64 22.06 -5.12 -14.55
C ALA A 64 22.73 -5.55 -15.86
N GLN A 65 23.35 -6.73 -15.87
CA GLN A 65 23.98 -7.31 -17.05
C GLN A 65 23.65 -8.79 -17.21
N LEU A 66 23.59 -9.23 -18.47
CA LEU A 66 23.42 -10.64 -18.81
C LEU A 66 24.81 -11.30 -18.94
N VAL A 67 25.17 -12.14 -17.98
CA VAL A 67 26.48 -12.81 -17.93
C VAL A 67 26.33 -14.27 -18.31
N ASP A 68 27.02 -14.69 -19.37
CA ASP A 68 27.11 -16.10 -19.75
C ASP A 68 28.22 -16.81 -18.95
N GLN A 69 27.84 -17.52 -17.89
CA GLN A 69 28.78 -18.36 -17.15
C GLN A 69 29.13 -19.59 -17.97
N LEU A 70 30.28 -19.53 -18.66
CA LEU A 70 30.89 -20.64 -19.39
C LEU A 70 30.81 -21.94 -18.58
N GLY A 71 29.93 -22.86 -19.01
CA GLY A 71 29.82 -24.22 -18.47
C GLY A 71 28.58 -24.52 -17.62
N VAL A 72 27.96 -23.54 -16.96
CA VAL A 72 26.78 -23.79 -16.07
C VAL A 72 25.46 -23.61 -16.82
N ALA A 73 25.36 -22.58 -17.67
CA ALA A 73 24.16 -22.29 -18.46
C ALA A 73 23.81 -23.40 -19.47
N SER A 74 24.82 -24.10 -19.99
CA SER A 74 24.63 -25.19 -20.97
C SER A 74 24.03 -26.47 -20.37
N ALA A 75 24.08 -26.65 -19.05
CA ALA A 75 23.59 -27.84 -18.37
C ALA A 75 22.22 -27.65 -17.67
N GLN A 76 21.87 -26.41 -17.29
CA GLN A 76 20.64 -26.10 -16.52
C GLN A 76 19.63 -25.25 -17.29
N GLY A 77 20.05 -24.57 -18.36
CA GLY A 77 19.13 -23.88 -19.26
C GLY A 77 18.30 -24.90 -20.03
N ALA A 78 16.97 -24.89 -19.86
CA ALA A 78 16.10 -25.68 -20.71
C ALA A 78 16.37 -25.32 -22.18
N ALA A 79 16.59 -26.34 -23.02
CA ALA A 79 16.75 -26.13 -24.44
C ALA A 79 15.57 -25.30 -24.97
N PRO A 80 15.82 -24.33 -25.87
CA PRO A 80 14.77 -23.46 -26.38
C PRO A 80 13.64 -24.32 -26.95
N LYS A 81 12.39 -23.94 -26.64
CA LYS A 81 11.23 -24.63 -27.21
C LYS A 81 11.33 -24.54 -28.75
N PRO A 82 11.08 -25.64 -29.48
CA PRO A 82 11.13 -25.62 -30.94
C PRO A 82 10.22 -24.51 -31.49
N GLY A 83 10.79 -23.60 -32.30
CA GLY A 83 10.05 -22.49 -32.91
C GLY A 83 9.92 -21.21 -32.06
N SER A 84 10.48 -21.16 -30.85
CA SER A 84 10.47 -19.92 -30.05
C SER A 84 11.41 -18.86 -30.65
N SER A 85 10.90 -17.64 -30.84
CA SER A 85 11.71 -16.51 -31.32
C SER A 85 12.62 -15.96 -30.22
N ASP A 86 13.71 -15.29 -30.60
CA ASP A 86 14.61 -14.66 -29.63
C ASP A 86 13.89 -13.60 -28.78
N GLN A 87 12.93 -12.89 -29.37
CA GLN A 87 12.05 -11.95 -28.66
C GLN A 87 11.20 -12.66 -27.59
N GLU A 88 10.59 -13.80 -27.91
CA GLU A 88 9.81 -14.58 -26.93
C GLU A 88 10.66 -15.10 -25.77
N ARG A 89 11.89 -15.54 -26.09
CA ARG A 89 12.85 -16.05 -25.11
C ARG A 89 13.35 -14.94 -24.19
N ALA A 90 13.67 -13.77 -24.73
CA ALA A 90 14.05 -12.60 -23.95
C ALA A 90 12.91 -12.09 -23.06
N LEU A 91 11.67 -12.03 -23.57
CA LEU A 91 10.49 -11.68 -22.77
C LEU A 91 10.19 -12.71 -21.66
N SER A 92 10.48 -14.00 -21.88
CA SER A 92 10.40 -15.04 -20.85
C SER A 92 11.43 -14.80 -19.74
N LEU A 93 12.66 -14.44 -20.09
CA LEU A 93 13.67 -14.08 -19.10
C LEU A 93 13.26 -12.84 -18.29
N LEU A 94 12.76 -11.78 -18.95
CA LEU A 94 12.27 -10.57 -18.28
C LEU A 94 11.11 -10.85 -17.32
N ARG A 95 10.17 -11.72 -17.70
CA ARG A 95 9.08 -12.18 -16.82
C ARG A 95 9.61 -12.83 -15.54
N LYS A 96 10.57 -13.74 -15.68
CA LYS A 96 11.19 -14.45 -14.54
C LYS A 96 12.02 -13.50 -13.68
N ALA A 97 12.79 -12.61 -14.30
CA ALA A 97 13.61 -11.62 -13.61
C ALA A 97 12.71 -10.63 -12.83
N ALA A 98 11.62 -10.15 -13.42
CA ALA A 98 10.66 -9.27 -12.74
C ALA A 98 9.95 -9.95 -11.58
N ALA A 99 9.56 -11.23 -11.74
CA ALA A 99 8.97 -12.00 -10.65
C ALA A 99 9.98 -12.20 -9.49
N LEU A 100 11.21 -12.60 -9.79
CA LEU A 100 12.27 -12.78 -8.81
C LEU A 100 12.61 -11.46 -8.10
N ALA A 101 12.82 -10.38 -8.86
CA ALA A 101 13.17 -9.07 -8.33
C ALA A 101 12.09 -8.54 -7.39
N LEU A 102 10.80 -8.69 -7.71
CA LEU A 102 9.72 -8.01 -6.98
C LEU A 102 9.07 -8.85 -5.88
N GLU A 103 9.07 -10.18 -6.01
CA GLU A 103 8.47 -11.05 -4.99
C GLU A 103 9.51 -11.63 -4.04
N GLY A 104 10.78 -11.65 -4.46
CA GLY A 104 11.84 -12.36 -3.77
C GLY A 104 11.53 -13.84 -3.60
N GLY A 105 12.28 -14.46 -2.70
CA GLY A 105 12.23 -15.89 -2.45
C GLY A 105 12.71 -16.67 -3.68
N ARG A 106 13.31 -17.83 -3.45
CA ARG A 106 13.59 -18.77 -4.54
C ARG A 106 12.28 -19.40 -5.01
N ARG A 107 11.37 -18.61 -5.60
CA ARG A 107 10.23 -19.13 -6.34
C ARG A 107 10.80 -20.10 -7.36
N ARG A 108 10.22 -21.30 -7.48
CA ARG A 108 10.71 -22.37 -8.37
C ARG A 108 10.99 -21.77 -9.74
N LEU A 109 12.26 -21.57 -10.04
CA LEU A 109 12.84 -20.92 -11.22
C LEU A 109 12.43 -21.57 -12.57
N LEU A 110 11.57 -22.56 -12.50
CA LEU A 110 11.20 -23.48 -13.57
C LEU A 110 9.82 -23.17 -14.17
N ASP A 111 8.91 -22.53 -13.42
CA ASP A 111 7.56 -22.23 -13.90
C ASP A 111 7.47 -20.81 -14.48
N GLU A 112 6.78 -20.68 -15.62
CA GLU A 112 6.46 -19.37 -16.20
C GLU A 112 5.51 -18.59 -15.28
N PRO A 113 5.89 -17.40 -14.81
CA PRO A 113 5.06 -16.65 -13.89
C PRO A 113 3.84 -16.08 -14.63
N ASN A 114 2.66 -16.64 -14.33
CA ASN A 114 1.37 -16.13 -14.82
C ASN A 114 0.89 -14.85 -14.09
N GLU A 115 1.59 -14.44 -13.03
CA GLU A 115 1.31 -13.24 -12.23
C GLU A 115 2.50 -12.83 -11.36
N ILE A 116 2.77 -11.53 -11.28
CA ILE A 116 3.77 -10.92 -10.38
C ILE A 116 3.07 -10.26 -9.18
N ARG A 117 3.31 -10.72 -7.95
CA ARG A 117 2.59 -10.36 -6.72
C ARG A 117 3.41 -9.43 -5.83
N ALA A 118 3.42 -8.14 -6.17
CA ALA A 118 4.13 -7.12 -5.40
C ALA A 118 3.35 -5.80 -5.34
N PRO A 119 3.45 -5.04 -4.22
CA PRO A 119 2.79 -3.74 -4.06
C PRO A 119 3.51 -2.66 -4.86
N VAL A 120 3.28 -2.62 -6.17
CA VAL A 120 3.87 -1.65 -7.10
C VAL A 120 2.87 -0.52 -7.44
N PRO A 121 3.35 0.65 -7.93
CA PRO A 121 2.49 1.69 -8.48
C PRO A 121 1.52 1.16 -9.56
N LEU A 122 0.32 1.76 -9.68
CA LEU A 122 -0.69 1.22 -10.59
C LEU A 122 -0.30 1.32 -12.08
N HIS A 123 0.53 2.28 -12.47
CA HIS A 123 1.09 2.32 -13.82
C HIS A 123 2.08 1.17 -14.04
N ALA A 124 2.94 0.87 -13.06
CA ALA A 124 3.86 -0.27 -13.10
C ALA A 124 3.13 -1.61 -13.18
N ARG A 125 2.03 -1.75 -12.42
CA ARG A 125 1.13 -2.91 -12.49
C ARG A 125 0.66 -3.20 -13.92
N ARG A 126 0.29 -2.18 -14.69
CA ARG A 126 -0.14 -2.36 -16.09
C ARG A 126 0.98 -2.92 -16.97
N MET A 127 2.20 -2.41 -16.83
CA MET A 127 3.36 -2.91 -17.57
C MET A 127 3.67 -4.37 -17.20
N LEU A 128 3.67 -4.69 -15.91
CA LEU A 128 3.92 -6.07 -15.44
C LEU A 128 2.81 -7.04 -15.86
N ASP A 129 1.54 -6.61 -15.85
CA ASP A 129 0.42 -7.44 -16.31
C ASP A 129 0.56 -7.77 -17.81
N ARG A 130 0.95 -6.79 -18.64
CA ARG A 130 1.25 -7.01 -20.07
C ARG A 130 2.46 -7.93 -20.26
N LEU A 131 3.50 -7.78 -19.44
CA LEU A 131 4.70 -8.62 -19.47
C LEU A 131 4.38 -10.09 -19.20
N VAL A 132 3.50 -10.39 -18.24
CA VAL A 132 3.06 -11.78 -17.94
C VAL A 132 1.95 -12.31 -18.86
N GLY A 133 1.60 -11.58 -19.91
CA GLY A 133 0.62 -12.06 -20.89
C GLY A 133 -0.84 -11.68 -20.62
N ARG A 134 -1.12 -10.78 -19.68
CA ARG A 134 -2.50 -10.32 -19.38
C ARG A 134 -2.83 -9.04 -20.15
N GLY A 135 -4.01 -9.02 -20.78
CA GLY A 135 -4.48 -7.87 -21.54
C GLY A 135 -3.85 -7.80 -22.93
N ASP A 136 -3.11 -6.74 -23.22
CA ASP A 136 -2.38 -6.54 -24.47
C ASP A 136 -0.87 -6.85 -24.29
N PRO A 137 -0.44 -8.10 -24.52
CA PRO A 137 0.89 -8.58 -24.17
C PRO A 137 1.98 -8.01 -25.07
N TYR A 138 3.17 -7.80 -24.51
CA TYR A 138 4.34 -7.41 -25.32
C TYR A 138 4.75 -8.53 -26.27
N ARG A 139 5.07 -8.14 -27.51
CA ARG A 139 5.63 -9.04 -28.54
C ARG A 139 7.13 -8.83 -28.75
N GLU A 140 7.62 -7.66 -28.40
CA GLU A 140 9.01 -7.24 -28.56
C GLU A 140 9.54 -6.67 -27.25
N VAL A 141 10.83 -6.92 -26.98
CA VAL A 141 11.53 -6.40 -25.80
C VAL A 141 11.60 -4.88 -25.83
N ALA A 142 11.84 -4.29 -27.00
CA ALA A 142 11.86 -2.84 -27.22
C ALA A 142 10.60 -2.16 -26.67
N ALA A 143 9.41 -2.72 -26.92
CA ALA A 143 8.15 -2.14 -26.45
C ALA A 143 8.03 -2.13 -24.92
N PHE A 144 8.54 -3.16 -24.22
CA PHE A 144 8.58 -3.17 -22.76
C PHE A 144 9.59 -2.16 -22.20
N ARG A 145 10.78 -2.12 -22.81
CA ARG A 145 11.82 -1.13 -22.47
C ARG A 145 11.31 0.29 -22.64
N ASP A 146 10.68 0.60 -23.77
CA ASP A 146 10.21 1.95 -24.09
C ASP A 146 9.13 2.40 -23.08
N ASP A 147 8.27 1.49 -22.62
CA ASP A 147 7.31 1.76 -21.55
C ASP A 147 8.01 2.01 -20.19
N LEU A 148 9.07 1.28 -19.86
CA LEU A 148 9.88 1.54 -18.66
C LEU A 148 10.52 2.92 -18.73
N ILE A 149 11.12 3.28 -19.87
CA ILE A 149 11.73 4.59 -20.13
C ILE A 149 10.67 5.70 -20.02
N ALA A 150 9.51 5.54 -20.66
CA ALA A 150 8.40 6.50 -20.61
C ALA A 150 7.82 6.66 -19.19
N SER A 151 8.04 5.68 -18.31
CA SER A 151 7.63 5.74 -16.90
C SER A 151 8.71 6.33 -15.97
N ARG A 152 9.87 6.75 -16.48
CA ARG A 152 11.03 7.18 -15.68
C ARG A 152 10.69 8.26 -14.65
N ASP A 153 9.93 9.27 -15.08
CA ASP A 153 9.57 10.46 -14.29
C ASP A 153 8.30 10.27 -13.46
N ARG A 154 7.64 9.12 -13.55
CA ARG A 154 6.45 8.85 -12.75
C ARG A 154 6.82 8.58 -11.29
N PRO A 155 5.97 9.01 -10.34
CA PRO A 155 6.22 8.79 -8.93
C PRO A 155 6.34 7.29 -8.62
N ARG A 156 7.50 6.89 -8.08
CA ARG A 156 7.80 5.49 -7.72
C ARG A 156 7.28 5.13 -6.34
N GLU A 157 7.17 6.11 -5.45
CA GLU A 157 6.77 5.94 -4.05
C GLU A 157 5.95 7.13 -3.56
N VAL A 158 5.30 6.94 -2.41
CA VAL A 158 4.58 8.02 -1.73
C VAL A 158 5.58 8.81 -0.89
N SER A 159 5.92 10.02 -1.34
CA SER A 159 6.76 10.92 -0.56
C SER A 159 6.04 11.44 0.69
N ARG A 160 6.82 11.86 1.70
CA ARG A 160 6.29 12.51 2.91
C ARG A 160 5.47 13.76 2.56
N THR A 161 5.92 14.55 1.59
CA THR A 161 5.21 15.76 1.14
C THR A 161 3.87 15.40 0.52
N LEU A 162 3.82 14.43 -0.39
CA LEU A 162 2.57 13.96 -0.99
C LEU A 162 1.60 13.43 0.07
N ARG A 163 2.13 12.70 1.05
CA ARG A 163 1.35 12.19 2.18
C ARG A 163 0.81 13.32 3.06
N ALA A 164 1.61 14.33 3.37
CA ALA A 164 1.19 15.50 4.13
C ALA A 164 0.09 16.29 3.40
N THR A 165 0.23 16.52 2.10
CA THR A 165 -0.79 17.18 1.27
C THR A 165 -2.09 16.37 1.28
N HIS A 166 -2.00 15.05 1.09
CA HIS A 166 -3.16 14.17 1.17
C HIS A 166 -3.86 14.24 2.54
N LEU A 167 -3.10 14.23 3.64
CA LEU A 167 -3.64 14.36 4.99
C LEU A 167 -4.32 15.71 5.20
N GLY A 168 -3.74 16.81 4.71
CA GLY A 168 -4.33 18.15 4.77
C GLY A 168 -5.66 18.26 4.00
N VAL A 169 -5.69 17.76 2.76
CA VAL A 169 -6.94 17.69 1.97
C VAL A 169 -7.98 16.82 2.67
N SER A 170 -7.57 15.67 3.21
CA SER A 170 -8.48 14.80 3.97
C SER A 170 -9.01 15.49 5.22
N ALA A 171 -8.17 16.18 5.98
CA ALA A 171 -8.57 16.92 7.17
C ALA A 171 -9.58 18.02 6.84
N ALA A 172 -9.36 18.78 5.75
CA ALA A 172 -10.29 19.81 5.31
C ALA A 172 -11.66 19.22 4.93
N LEU A 173 -11.70 18.11 4.18
CA LEU A 173 -12.93 17.44 3.78
C LEU A 173 -13.69 16.83 4.98
N LEU A 174 -12.95 16.37 5.99
CA LEU A 174 -13.52 15.70 7.16
C LEU A 174 -13.83 16.66 8.32
N LEU A 175 -13.38 17.91 8.26
CA LEU A 175 -13.43 18.87 9.37
C LEU A 175 -14.85 19.02 9.92
N PHE A 176 -15.85 19.20 9.05
CA PHE A 176 -17.23 19.36 9.48
C PHE A 176 -17.77 18.12 10.21
N GLY A 177 -17.53 16.93 9.65
CA GLY A 177 -17.93 15.67 10.27
C GLY A 177 -17.22 15.42 11.60
N LEU A 178 -15.92 15.69 11.67
CA LEU A 178 -15.14 15.62 12.91
C LEU A 178 -15.64 16.61 13.95
N ALA A 179 -15.90 17.85 13.55
CA ALA A 179 -16.42 18.88 14.44
C ALA A 179 -17.74 18.44 15.08
N LEU A 180 -18.69 17.93 14.29
CA LEU A 180 -19.96 17.39 14.82
C LEU A 180 -19.76 16.15 15.70
N MET A 181 -18.88 15.25 15.30
CA MET A 181 -18.62 14.00 16.01
C MET A 181 -18.04 14.24 17.41
N PHE A 182 -17.21 15.28 17.58
CA PHE A 182 -16.63 15.64 18.88
C PHE A 182 -17.47 16.67 19.66
N SER A 183 -18.12 17.61 18.99
CA SER A 183 -18.86 18.69 19.66
C SER A 183 -20.06 18.16 20.43
N ILE A 184 -20.85 17.25 19.88
CA ILE A 184 -22.06 16.74 20.55
C ILE A 184 -21.72 16.01 21.86
N PRO A 185 -20.77 15.04 21.89
CA PRO A 185 -20.27 14.47 23.14
C PRO A 185 -19.71 15.52 24.09
N LEU A 186 -18.92 16.49 23.60
CA LEU A 186 -18.36 17.56 24.43
C LEU A 186 -19.46 18.39 25.12
N LEU A 187 -20.45 18.85 24.35
CA LEU A 187 -21.60 19.61 24.83
C LEU A 187 -22.39 18.83 25.88
N ASN A 188 -22.51 17.51 25.70
CA ASN A 188 -23.11 16.62 26.69
C ASN A 188 -22.27 16.56 27.98
N LEU A 189 -20.95 16.36 27.87
CA LEU A 189 -20.04 16.27 29.02
C LEU A 189 -20.02 17.55 29.87
N ILE A 190 -20.06 18.73 29.24
CA ILE A 190 -20.13 20.01 29.95
C ILE A 190 -21.53 20.34 30.50
N GLY A 191 -22.52 19.48 30.25
CA GLY A 191 -23.87 19.63 30.78
C GLY A 191 -24.75 20.65 30.04
N LEU A 192 -24.41 21.04 28.81
CA LEU A 192 -25.20 22.03 28.06
C LEU A 192 -26.64 21.56 27.79
N PHE A 193 -26.84 20.24 27.64
CA PHE A 193 -28.16 19.65 27.42
C PHE A 193 -28.88 19.25 28.72
N ALA A 194 -28.30 19.54 29.90
CA ALA A 194 -28.99 19.32 31.15
C ALA A 194 -30.02 20.44 31.34
N HIS A 195 -31.31 20.09 31.50
CA HIS A 195 -32.31 21.07 31.86
C HIS A 195 -32.01 21.62 33.27
N PRO A 196 -32.01 22.94 33.48
CA PRO A 196 -31.89 23.50 34.83
C PRO A 196 -33.07 23.00 35.65
N SER A 197 -32.81 22.15 36.65
CA SER A 197 -33.87 21.64 37.53
C SER A 197 -34.47 22.80 38.29
N GLU A 198 -35.73 23.12 38.02
CA GLU A 198 -36.48 24.11 38.79
C GLU A 198 -36.59 23.65 40.26
N GLY A 199 -35.91 24.36 41.16
CA GLY A 199 -36.32 24.55 42.55
C GLY A 199 -36.18 23.41 43.57
N ASN A 200 -36.08 22.13 43.18
CA ASN A 200 -35.96 21.03 44.16
C ASN A 200 -34.60 20.33 44.07
N PHE A 201 -33.82 20.42 45.14
CA PHE A 201 -32.58 19.66 45.35
C PHE A 201 -32.89 18.15 45.38
N SER A 202 -32.97 17.54 44.21
CA SER A 202 -32.99 16.10 44.06
C SER A 202 -31.54 15.64 43.94
N PRO A 203 -31.08 14.67 44.76
CA PRO A 203 -29.73 14.15 44.59
C PRO A 203 -29.56 13.64 43.16
N PRO A 204 -28.41 13.89 42.49
CA PRO A 204 -28.16 13.43 41.14
C PRO A 204 -28.25 11.90 41.13
N GLN A 205 -29.36 11.37 40.61
CA GLN A 205 -29.52 9.93 40.48
C GLN A 205 -28.61 9.45 39.35
N PRO A 206 -27.82 8.38 39.54
CA PRO A 206 -26.84 7.91 38.56
C PRO A 206 -27.40 7.37 37.23
N LEU A 207 -28.69 7.55 36.94
CA LEU A 207 -29.38 7.05 35.75
C LEU A 207 -30.63 7.89 35.41
N SER A 208 -30.55 9.22 35.40
CA SER A 208 -31.70 10.02 34.94
C SER A 208 -32.04 9.71 33.47
N LEU A 209 -33.33 9.71 33.11
CA LEU A 209 -33.78 9.43 31.74
C LEU A 209 -33.15 10.41 30.74
N GLU A 210 -32.99 11.66 31.14
CA GLU A 210 -32.35 12.72 30.35
C GLU A 210 -30.87 12.42 30.07
N ALA A 211 -30.10 11.99 31.08
CA ALA A 211 -28.69 11.63 30.91
C ALA A 211 -28.53 10.43 29.97
N ARG A 212 -29.42 9.42 30.08
CA ARG A 212 -29.44 8.27 29.17
C ARG A 212 -29.78 8.69 27.75
N GLN A 213 -30.80 9.52 27.56
CA GLN A 213 -31.20 10.02 26.24
C GLN A 213 -30.06 10.81 25.58
N GLY A 214 -29.42 11.71 26.33
CA GLY A 214 -28.27 12.46 25.83
C GLY A 214 -27.10 11.56 25.41
N ALA A 215 -26.78 10.54 26.22
CA ALA A 215 -25.73 9.58 25.90
C ALA A 215 -26.06 8.74 24.66
N ILE A 216 -27.32 8.30 24.52
CA ILE A 216 -27.82 7.56 23.36
C ILE A 216 -27.71 8.42 22.10
N VAL A 217 -28.24 9.64 22.12
CA VAL A 217 -28.20 10.56 20.96
C VAL A 217 -26.76 10.84 20.55
N SER A 218 -25.89 11.16 21.51
CA SER A 218 -24.46 11.43 21.23
C SER A 218 -23.76 10.22 20.61
N SER A 219 -24.05 9.01 21.13
CA SER A 219 -23.49 7.75 20.61
C SER A 219 -23.98 7.46 19.20
N ILE A 220 -25.28 7.65 18.93
CA ILE A 220 -25.88 7.45 17.60
C ILE A 220 -25.27 8.42 16.58
N VAL A 221 -25.11 9.70 16.94
CA VAL A 221 -24.53 10.68 16.02
C VAL A 221 -23.06 10.34 15.73
N ALA A 222 -22.26 10.04 16.76
CA ALA A 222 -20.86 9.68 16.56
C ALA A 222 -20.70 8.40 15.72
N ALA A 223 -21.50 7.37 16.01
CA ALA A 223 -21.52 6.13 15.25
C ALA A 223 -22.02 6.33 13.81
N GLY A 224 -23.04 7.17 13.61
CA GLY A 224 -23.59 7.50 12.30
C GLY A 224 -22.59 8.21 11.40
N ILE A 225 -21.86 9.19 11.95
CA ILE A 225 -20.78 9.88 11.22
C ILE A 225 -19.64 8.91 10.89
N ALA A 226 -19.22 8.07 11.85
CA ALA A 226 -18.22 7.04 11.59
C ALA A 226 -18.67 6.06 10.50
N ALA A 227 -19.91 5.57 10.58
CA ALA A 227 -20.49 4.67 9.59
C ALA A 227 -20.57 5.30 8.20
N LEU A 228 -20.93 6.58 8.10
CA LEU A 228 -20.92 7.34 6.86
C LEU A 228 -19.53 7.31 6.21
N TRP A 229 -18.47 7.54 6.99
CA TRP A 229 -17.09 7.48 6.47
C TRP A 229 -16.63 6.08 6.10
N VAL A 230 -17.08 5.06 6.83
CA VAL A 230 -16.82 3.64 6.51
C VAL A 230 -17.46 3.27 5.17
N VAL A 231 -18.74 3.60 4.99
CA VAL A 231 -19.49 3.34 3.76
C VAL A 231 -18.86 4.12 2.59
N TRP A 232 -18.60 5.41 2.79
CA TRP A 232 -17.95 6.26 1.79
C TRP A 232 -16.58 5.73 1.37
N GLY A 233 -15.74 5.33 2.34
CA GLY A 233 -14.44 4.71 2.10
C GLY A 233 -14.54 3.41 1.32
N GLY A 234 -15.55 2.58 1.60
CA GLY A 234 -15.85 1.38 0.82
C GLY A 234 -16.26 1.67 -0.62
N LEU A 235 -17.23 2.58 -0.81
CA LEU A 235 -17.77 2.97 -2.11
C LEU A 235 -16.69 3.53 -3.04
N THR A 236 -15.86 4.43 -2.50
CA THR A 236 -14.80 5.14 -3.24
C THR A 236 -13.46 4.39 -3.29
N ARG A 237 -13.38 3.18 -2.71
CA ARG A 237 -12.15 2.36 -2.61
C ARG A 237 -10.99 3.10 -1.91
N GLY A 238 -11.30 3.76 -0.81
CA GLY A 238 -10.32 4.38 0.09
C GLY A 238 -10.48 5.88 0.32
N GLY A 239 -11.46 6.53 -0.30
CA GLY A 239 -11.74 7.96 -0.18
C GLY A 239 -11.49 8.75 -1.46
N LEU A 240 -12.23 9.84 -1.64
CA LEU A 240 -12.05 10.77 -2.77
C LEU A 240 -10.66 11.44 -2.76
N ALA A 241 -10.15 11.79 -1.57
CA ALA A 241 -8.86 12.46 -1.39
C ALA A 241 -7.69 11.66 -2.00
N LEU A 242 -7.70 10.33 -1.85
CA LEU A 242 -6.73 9.45 -2.50
C LEU A 242 -6.78 9.60 -4.02
N SER A 243 -7.99 9.56 -4.57
CA SER A 243 -8.17 9.65 -6.02
C SER A 243 -7.73 10.99 -6.58
N LEU A 244 -8.03 12.09 -5.89
CA LEU A 244 -7.64 13.46 -6.26
C LEU A 244 -6.12 13.65 -6.23
N MET A 245 -5.43 13.01 -5.28
CA MET A 245 -3.97 13.12 -5.13
C MET A 245 -3.18 12.12 -5.98
N GLY A 246 -3.83 11.42 -6.93
CA GLY A 246 -3.15 10.44 -7.77
C GLY A 246 -2.67 9.20 -6.99
N LEU A 247 -3.32 8.86 -5.87
CA LEU A 247 -2.99 7.73 -5.01
C LEU A 247 -4.02 6.60 -5.13
N GLY A 248 -3.57 5.37 -4.93
CA GLY A 248 -4.39 4.18 -4.93
C GLY A 248 -4.05 3.24 -3.78
N LEU A 249 -5.00 2.37 -3.43
CA LEU A 249 -4.78 1.30 -2.48
C LEU A 249 -4.61 -0.02 -3.21
N VAL A 250 -3.49 -0.67 -2.91
CA VAL A 250 -3.21 -2.03 -3.35
C VAL A 250 -3.04 -2.95 -2.16
N ARG A 251 -3.17 -4.24 -2.42
CA ARG A 251 -2.92 -5.31 -1.46
C ARG A 251 -1.45 -5.74 -1.54
N ARG A 252 -1.00 -6.61 -0.62
CA ARG A 252 0.35 -7.19 -0.67
C ARG A 252 0.66 -7.87 -2.02
N ASP A 253 -0.34 -8.43 -2.67
CA ASP A 253 -0.19 -9.05 -4.01
C ASP A 253 -0.26 -8.05 -5.17
N GLY A 254 -0.31 -6.75 -4.91
CA GLY A 254 -0.33 -5.69 -5.92
C GLY A 254 -1.68 -5.43 -6.59
N ARG A 255 -2.70 -6.25 -6.33
CA ARG A 255 -4.06 -6.01 -6.83
C ARG A 255 -4.70 -4.84 -6.09
N ARG A 256 -5.59 -4.11 -6.78
CA ARG A 256 -6.39 -3.04 -6.15
C ARG A 256 -7.16 -3.58 -4.94
N ALA A 257 -7.19 -2.81 -3.85
CA ALA A 257 -7.95 -3.18 -2.67
C ALA A 257 -9.45 -3.29 -3.00
N SER A 258 -10.10 -4.33 -2.47
CA SER A 258 -11.55 -4.49 -2.63
C SER A 258 -12.31 -3.43 -1.84
N ARG A 259 -13.56 -3.17 -2.22
CA ARG A 259 -14.44 -2.22 -1.51
C ARG A 259 -14.61 -2.60 -0.04
N LEU A 260 -14.81 -3.89 0.25
CA LEU A 260 -14.94 -4.40 1.61
C LEU A 260 -13.68 -4.17 2.45
N ARG A 261 -12.49 -4.35 1.86
CA ARG A 261 -11.22 -4.08 2.55
C ARG A 261 -11.02 -2.59 2.82
N CYS A 262 -11.45 -1.74 1.91
CA CYS A 262 -11.41 -0.29 2.11
C CYS A 262 -12.38 0.16 3.22
N ALA A 263 -13.58 -0.43 3.29
CA ALA A 263 -14.52 -0.21 4.39
C ALA A 263 -13.95 -0.71 5.72
N TRP A 264 -13.37 -1.91 5.76
CA TRP A 264 -12.69 -2.44 6.94
C TRP A 264 -11.57 -1.52 7.43
N ARG A 265 -10.74 -1.02 6.50
CA ARG A 265 -9.69 -0.06 6.81
C ARG A 265 -10.24 1.23 7.41
N ALA A 266 -11.33 1.76 6.85
CA ALA A 266 -12.00 2.93 7.39
C ALA A 266 -12.61 2.65 8.77
N LEU A 267 -13.14 1.44 9.00
CA LEU A 267 -13.69 1.05 10.29
C LEU A 267 -12.59 0.99 11.37
N LEU A 268 -11.41 0.49 11.03
CA LEU A 268 -10.25 0.52 11.92
C LEU A 268 -9.79 1.94 12.27
N ALA A 269 -10.00 2.91 11.38
CA ALA A 269 -9.66 4.31 11.62
C ALA A 269 -10.72 5.01 12.49
N TRP A 270 -12.01 4.80 12.22
CA TRP A 270 -13.10 5.57 12.84
C TRP A 270 -13.79 4.86 14.01
N GLY A 271 -13.81 3.53 14.01
CA GLY A 271 -14.49 2.71 15.02
C GLY A 271 -13.95 2.94 16.44
N PRO A 272 -12.63 2.85 16.69
CA PRO A 272 -12.07 3.11 18.01
C PRO A 272 -12.40 4.51 18.54
N LEU A 273 -12.43 5.50 17.64
CA LEU A 273 -12.72 6.88 18.00
C LEU A 273 -14.19 7.06 18.42
N ALA A 274 -15.13 6.52 17.65
CA ALA A 274 -16.55 6.53 18.01
C ALA A 274 -16.82 5.75 19.31
N ALA A 275 -16.14 4.63 19.54
CA ALA A 275 -16.26 3.84 20.76
C ALA A 275 -15.77 4.60 22.01
N LEU A 276 -14.65 5.31 21.91
CA LEU A 276 -14.13 6.14 23.02
C LEU A 276 -15.07 7.31 23.34
N LEU A 277 -15.62 7.97 22.32
CA LEU A 277 -16.58 9.05 22.53
C LEU A 277 -17.89 8.54 23.16
N ALA A 278 -18.38 7.37 22.74
CA ALA A 278 -19.51 6.72 23.38
C ALA A 278 -19.19 6.36 24.84
N ALA A 279 -18.02 5.78 25.11
CA ALA A 279 -17.58 5.46 26.47
C ALA A 279 -17.52 6.70 27.37
N ALA A 280 -17.12 7.86 26.84
CA ALA A 280 -17.10 9.12 27.58
C ALA A 280 -18.51 9.55 28.03
N VAL A 281 -19.47 9.62 27.12
CA VAL A 281 -20.85 10.04 27.47
C VAL A 281 -21.56 9.01 28.36
N TRP A 282 -21.27 7.72 28.19
CA TRP A 282 -21.81 6.68 29.06
C TRP A 282 -21.18 6.71 30.46
N ALA A 283 -19.87 6.97 30.58
CA ALA A 283 -19.24 7.17 31.88
C ALA A 283 -19.88 8.35 32.63
N ARG A 284 -20.21 9.45 31.93
CA ARG A 284 -20.93 10.59 32.50
C ARG A 284 -22.33 10.21 32.97
N ALA A 285 -23.05 9.43 32.16
CA ALA A 285 -24.40 9.00 32.47
C ALA A 285 -24.48 8.03 33.65
N LEU A 286 -23.51 7.10 33.78
CA LEU A 286 -23.51 6.04 34.80
C LEU A 286 -22.88 6.47 36.12
N ALA A 287 -21.95 7.42 36.10
CA ALA A 287 -21.21 7.88 37.27
C ALA A 287 -21.17 9.41 37.32
N PRO A 288 -22.29 10.09 37.57
CA PRO A 288 -22.36 11.56 37.53
C PRO A 288 -21.47 12.24 38.58
N ASN A 289 -21.18 11.54 39.69
CA ASN A 289 -20.40 12.06 40.82
C ASN A 289 -18.88 12.03 40.58
N THR A 290 -18.40 11.30 39.56
CA THR A 290 -16.96 11.20 39.27
C THR A 290 -16.57 12.15 38.14
N ALA A 291 -16.24 13.39 38.51
CA ALA A 291 -15.98 14.46 37.56
C ALA A 291 -14.95 14.11 36.47
N LEU A 292 -13.89 13.37 36.81
CA LEU A 292 -12.78 13.07 35.89
C LEU A 292 -13.00 11.85 34.99
N LEU A 293 -13.84 10.89 35.40
CA LEU A 293 -13.97 9.59 34.72
C LEU A 293 -14.39 9.72 33.24
N PRO A 294 -15.35 10.58 32.84
CA PRO A 294 -15.75 10.76 31.44
C PRO A 294 -14.67 11.40 30.56
N TRP A 295 -13.78 12.20 31.15
CA TRP A 295 -12.76 12.94 30.41
C TRP A 295 -11.59 12.06 29.98
N VAL A 296 -11.35 10.93 30.66
CA VAL A 296 -10.31 9.98 30.28
C VAL A 296 -10.54 9.41 28.87
N PRO A 297 -11.67 8.73 28.56
CA PRO A 297 -11.91 8.21 27.22
C PRO A 297 -12.05 9.32 26.17
N PHE A 298 -12.61 10.49 26.52
CA PHE A 298 -12.67 11.64 25.61
C PHE A 298 -11.26 12.15 25.25
N GLY A 299 -10.38 12.31 26.24
CA GLY A 299 -8.99 12.71 26.04
C GLY A 299 -8.19 11.67 25.24
N LEU A 300 -8.43 10.38 25.47
CA LEU A 300 -7.86 9.31 24.66
C LEU A 300 -8.32 9.37 23.20
N ALA A 301 -9.60 9.73 22.95
CA ALA A 301 -10.12 9.91 21.60
C ALA A 301 -9.39 11.05 20.86
N VAL A 302 -9.18 12.18 21.55
CA VAL A 302 -8.40 13.32 21.01
C VAL A 302 -6.94 12.91 20.77
N LEU A 303 -6.30 12.25 21.74
CA LEU A 303 -4.93 11.80 21.61
C LEU A 303 -4.74 10.83 20.44
N LEU A 304 -5.66 9.88 20.25
CA LEU A 304 -5.65 8.95 19.13
C LEU A 304 -5.72 9.68 17.78
N LEU A 305 -6.61 10.68 17.66
CA LEU A 305 -6.73 11.49 16.46
C LEU A 305 -5.44 12.27 16.18
N LEU A 306 -4.87 12.94 17.19
CA LEU A 306 -3.65 13.73 17.04
C LEU A 306 -2.43 12.85 16.73
N ALA A 307 -2.30 11.70 17.39
CA ALA A 307 -1.22 10.75 17.17
C ALA A 307 -1.25 10.12 15.76
N SER A 308 -2.42 10.10 15.10
CA SER A 308 -2.55 9.57 13.74
C SER A 308 -1.73 10.35 12.69
N LEU A 309 -1.53 11.64 12.89
CA LEU A 309 -0.77 12.52 11.99
C LEU A 309 0.72 12.16 11.92
N PRO A 310 1.49 12.17 13.02
CA PRO A 310 2.90 11.80 12.98
C PRO A 310 3.07 10.34 12.56
N MET A 311 2.20 9.41 13.02
CA MET A 311 2.25 8.01 12.58
C MET A 311 2.09 7.86 11.07
N ALA A 312 1.21 8.64 10.44
CA ALA A 312 1.02 8.60 9.00
C ALA A 312 2.15 9.26 8.20
N LEU A 313 2.99 10.09 8.83
CA LEU A 313 4.16 10.75 8.21
C LEU A 313 5.46 9.96 8.41
N LEU A 314 5.57 9.19 9.49
CA LEU A 314 6.72 8.32 9.76
C LEU A 314 6.82 7.18 8.72
N ASP A 315 5.68 6.58 8.37
CA ASP A 315 5.56 5.57 7.31
C ASP A 315 4.50 6.04 6.27
N PRO A 316 4.90 6.85 5.28
CA PRO A 316 3.98 7.42 4.30
C PRO A 316 3.25 6.38 3.45
N ALA A 317 3.89 5.23 3.23
CA ALA A 317 3.36 4.13 2.42
C ALA A 317 2.38 3.26 3.22
N ARG A 318 2.53 3.17 4.56
CA ARG A 318 1.77 2.21 5.36
C ARG A 318 1.51 2.66 6.80
N GLY A 319 0.35 3.28 7.02
CA GLY A 319 -0.12 3.62 8.37
C GLY A 319 -0.55 2.39 9.21
N PRO A 320 -0.83 2.56 10.52
CA PRO A 320 -1.25 1.46 11.40
C PRO A 320 -2.50 0.71 10.90
N HIS A 321 -3.52 1.45 10.44
CA HIS A 321 -4.73 0.88 9.87
C HIS A 321 -4.48 0.20 8.50
N ASP A 322 -3.48 0.66 7.74
CA ASP A 322 -3.05 -0.01 6.50
C ASP A 322 -2.37 -1.35 6.78
N ARG A 323 -1.58 -1.42 7.86
CA ARG A 323 -0.93 -2.67 8.31
C ARG A 323 -1.98 -3.72 8.70
N LEU A 324 -2.93 -3.33 9.55
CA LEU A 324 -4.01 -4.21 10.02
C LEU A 324 -4.97 -4.64 8.90
N SER A 325 -5.17 -3.81 7.87
CA SER A 325 -6.01 -4.16 6.73
C SER A 325 -5.24 -4.83 5.58
N GLY A 326 -3.91 -4.93 5.67
CA GLY A 326 -3.06 -5.49 4.62
C GLY A 326 -3.12 -4.67 3.32
N THR A 327 -3.24 -3.35 3.43
CA THR A 327 -3.22 -2.41 2.30
C THR A 327 -1.92 -1.62 2.25
N TYR A 328 -1.59 -1.15 1.05
CA TYR A 328 -0.44 -0.32 0.74
C TYR A 328 -0.92 0.86 -0.08
N LEU A 329 -0.40 2.04 0.25
CA LEU A 329 -0.65 3.24 -0.50
C LEU A 329 0.40 3.35 -1.61
N VAL A 330 -0.06 3.45 -2.85
CA VAL A 330 0.82 3.55 -4.02
C VAL A 330 0.37 4.67 -4.97
N PRO A 331 1.29 5.27 -5.73
CA PRO A 331 0.92 6.18 -6.82
C PRO A 331 0.12 5.47 -7.93
N LYS A 332 -0.76 6.22 -8.61
CA LYS A 332 -1.59 5.73 -9.72
C LYS A 332 -0.85 5.57 -11.05
#